data_AF-A0A2E7KRW8-F1
#
_entry.id   AF-A0A2E7KRW8-F1
#
_cell.length_a   1.000
_cell.length_b   1.000
_cell.length_c   1.000
_cell.angle_alpha   90.00
_cell.angle_beta   90.00
_cell.angle_gamma   90.00
#
_symmetry.space_group_name_H-M   'P 1'
#
loop_
_entity.id
_entity.type
_entity.pdbx_description
1 polymer ?
#
loop_
_entity_poly.entity_id
_entity_poly.type
_entity_poly.pdbx_seq_one_letter_code
_entity_poly.pdbx_strand_id
1 'polypeptide(L)'
;MADESADNDDGSDEMIAKVTGTPASPPPSGPPSGPPSGPPSGPPSGPPSGPPGSSGGRAMFGGSAPTPPAGPPSTAPSAPAGAQSMATGSTIVIEAGQEKVAAAKRTVEGDEKAELTQLREENESLKKSMAAAVDVIQEVENPAMPPIVGDGYVVPGDVVGMFATLGRQLQKGGLTHGTAGSFSLLSTTSPGLVHITRQGAALALMNEGDLITGRLGDAAPNRASEDWQIHSVALAIASLEHEGRGACVHVAAPYTTAMSLEKDRYALVPTDFEGRSTFGRATIVDVQYNDMEGYLVEITEALKQTGNKLFVARGHGLYALGADLLEAWGNAAAFEHSMRVLYYSELADL
;
A
#
# COMPACT_ATOMS: atom_id res chain seq x y z
N MET A 1 -29.32 48.85 -62.05
CA MET A 1 -28.61 49.94 -62.73
C MET A 1 -27.19 49.96 -62.17
N ALA A 2 -26.15 49.51 -62.87
CA ALA A 2 -25.99 48.76 -64.12
C ALA A 2 -24.49 48.35 -64.15
N ASP A 3 -23.98 47.29 -64.78
CA ASP A 3 -24.55 46.14 -65.51
C ASP A 3 -23.52 44.97 -65.38
N GLU A 4 -23.85 43.71 -65.69
CA GLU A 4 -23.44 42.96 -66.92
C GLU A 4 -22.12 43.42 -67.60
N SER A 5 -21.27 42.56 -68.18
CA SER A 5 -21.13 41.08 -68.26
C SER A 5 -19.67 40.78 -68.72
N ALA A 6 -19.16 39.57 -69.04
CA ALA A 6 -19.73 38.25 -69.31
C ALA A 6 -18.70 37.12 -69.02
N ASP A 7 -19.06 35.87 -69.33
CA ASP A 7 -18.26 34.63 -69.18
C ASP A 7 -17.05 34.50 -70.12
N ASN A 8 -16.22 33.48 -69.87
CA ASN A 8 -15.95 32.45 -70.88
C ASN A 8 -15.65 31.09 -70.22
N ASP A 9 -16.06 30.02 -70.89
CA ASP A 9 -16.02 28.60 -70.50
C ASP A 9 -15.05 27.82 -71.44
N ASP A 10 -15.08 26.48 -71.41
CA ASP A 10 -14.25 25.51 -72.17
C ASP A 10 -12.83 25.34 -71.55
N GLY A 11 -12.27 24.15 -71.29
CA GLY A 11 -12.49 22.80 -71.85
C GLY A 11 -11.41 22.49 -72.91
N SER A 12 -10.87 21.28 -73.10
CA SER A 12 -10.78 20.05 -72.27
C SER A 12 -9.38 19.39 -72.57
N ASP A 13 -8.98 18.14 -72.28
CA ASP A 13 -9.63 16.90 -71.83
C ASP A 13 -8.60 15.90 -71.21
N GLU A 14 -9.03 14.65 -70.99
CA GLU A 14 -8.27 13.38 -70.90
C GLU A 14 -6.75 13.36 -70.59
N MET A 15 -6.38 12.62 -69.54
CA MET A 15 -5.14 11.82 -69.52
C MET A 15 -5.34 10.47 -68.82
N ILE A 16 -5.68 9.43 -69.59
CA ILE A 16 -5.85 8.06 -69.09
C ILE A 16 -4.49 7.34 -69.05
N ALA A 17 -3.97 7.07 -67.85
CA ALA A 17 -2.77 6.26 -67.64
C ALA A 17 -3.05 5.02 -66.76
N LYS A 18 -3.24 3.87 -67.41
CA LYS A 18 -3.67 2.61 -66.80
C LYS A 18 -2.47 1.73 -66.41
N VAL A 19 -2.19 1.59 -65.11
CA VAL A 19 -1.27 0.56 -64.58
C VAL A 19 -1.95 -0.25 -63.48
N THR A 20 -2.27 -1.50 -63.80
CA THR A 20 -2.84 -2.51 -62.89
C THR A 20 -1.73 -3.26 -62.15
N GLY A 21 -1.82 -3.45 -60.83
CA GLY A 21 -0.74 -4.09 -60.08
C GLY A 21 -1.03 -4.47 -58.62
N THR A 22 -2.13 -5.17 -58.34
CA THR A 22 -2.40 -5.75 -57.00
C THR A 22 -1.66 -7.08 -56.79
N PRO A 23 -0.81 -7.23 -55.76
CA PRO A 23 -0.41 -8.54 -55.23
C PRO A 23 -1.53 -9.07 -54.32
N ALA A 24 -1.94 -10.33 -54.51
CA ALA A 24 -3.01 -10.94 -53.72
C ALA A 24 -2.51 -11.55 -52.39
N SER A 25 -3.33 -11.50 -51.35
CA SER A 25 -3.12 -12.25 -50.10
C SER A 25 -3.23 -13.76 -50.33
N PRO A 26 -2.38 -14.60 -49.70
CA PRO A 26 -2.54 -16.05 -49.77
C PRO A 26 -3.74 -16.53 -48.92
N PRO A 27 -4.48 -17.56 -49.36
CA PRO A 27 -5.59 -18.17 -48.60
C PRO A 27 -5.10 -19.11 -47.48
N PRO A 28 -5.95 -19.41 -46.48
CA PRO A 28 -5.55 -20.20 -45.30
C PRO A 28 -5.48 -21.72 -45.56
N SER A 29 -4.55 -22.39 -44.88
CA SER A 29 -4.53 -23.84 -44.69
C SER A 29 -5.18 -24.23 -43.35
N GLY A 30 -5.98 -25.30 -43.34
CA GLY A 30 -6.89 -25.63 -42.24
C GLY A 30 -6.45 -26.77 -41.29
N PRO A 31 -7.22 -27.00 -40.20
CA PRO A 31 -7.10 -28.14 -39.27
C PRO A 31 -7.95 -29.36 -39.78
N PRO A 32 -8.21 -30.46 -39.01
CA PRO A 32 -7.79 -30.81 -37.64
C PRO A 32 -7.25 -32.26 -37.44
N SER A 33 -6.66 -32.53 -36.26
CA SER A 33 -6.67 -33.80 -35.45
C SER A 33 -5.38 -33.92 -34.60
N GLY A 34 -5.34 -34.43 -33.36
CA GLY A 34 -6.39 -34.81 -32.39
C GLY A 34 -5.76 -35.29 -31.04
N PRO A 35 -6.52 -35.32 -29.91
CA PRO A 35 -6.12 -35.95 -28.62
C PRO A 35 -6.27 -37.49 -28.65
N PRO A 36 -5.83 -38.31 -27.66
CA PRO A 36 -5.51 -38.06 -26.23
C PRO A 36 -4.03 -38.42 -25.88
N SER A 37 -3.54 -38.62 -24.64
CA SER A 37 -4.06 -38.82 -23.26
C SER A 37 -3.01 -38.28 -22.24
N GLY A 38 -3.31 -37.81 -21.03
CA GLY A 38 -3.85 -38.53 -19.85
C GLY A 38 -2.95 -38.19 -18.62
N PRO A 39 -3.46 -37.98 -17.39
CA PRO A 39 -2.68 -37.35 -16.31
C PRO A 39 -2.00 -38.33 -15.31
N PRO A 40 -0.75 -38.08 -14.88
CA PRO A 40 -0.14 -38.75 -13.73
C PRO A 40 -0.53 -38.09 -12.39
N SER A 41 -1.54 -38.67 -11.75
CA SER A 41 -1.66 -38.88 -10.28
C SER A 41 -0.87 -38.01 -9.28
N GLY A 42 -1.60 -37.24 -8.48
CA GLY A 42 -1.42 -37.20 -7.01
C GLY A 42 -0.56 -36.08 -6.41
N PRO A 43 -1.03 -35.38 -5.35
CA PRO A 43 -0.19 -34.49 -4.56
C PRO A 43 0.72 -35.29 -3.59
N PRO A 44 1.94 -34.81 -3.28
CA PRO A 44 2.76 -35.40 -2.24
C PRO A 44 2.13 -35.23 -0.85
N SER A 45 2.34 -36.25 -0.02
CA SER A 45 1.89 -36.38 1.37
C SER A 45 2.24 -35.20 2.28
N GLY A 46 1.40 -34.97 3.29
CA GLY A 46 1.51 -33.87 4.26
C GLY A 46 2.69 -33.94 5.26
N PRO A 47 2.71 -33.04 6.27
CA PRO A 47 3.86 -32.80 7.13
C PRO A 47 4.21 -33.97 8.06
N PRO A 48 5.48 -34.08 8.50
CA PRO A 48 5.96 -35.19 9.33
C PRO A 48 5.37 -35.19 10.74
N SER A 49 5.11 -36.39 11.26
CA SER A 49 4.49 -36.65 12.56
C SER A 49 5.37 -36.23 13.75
N GLY A 50 4.76 -35.58 14.75
CA GLY A 50 5.35 -35.40 16.08
C GLY A 50 5.33 -36.70 16.93
N PRO A 51 6.12 -36.75 18.03
CA PRO A 51 6.17 -37.92 18.91
C PRO A 51 4.88 -38.12 19.74
N PRO A 52 4.57 -39.35 20.18
CA PRO A 52 3.24 -39.71 20.65
C PRO A 52 2.98 -39.55 22.16
N GLY A 53 1.80 -39.02 22.48
CA GLY A 53 0.87 -39.66 23.42
C GLY A 53 1.14 -39.64 24.93
N SER A 54 0.35 -38.83 25.64
CA SER A 54 -0.24 -39.23 26.93
C SER A 54 -1.71 -38.78 26.97
N SER A 55 -2.59 -39.54 27.63
CA SER A 55 -4.05 -39.45 27.44
C SER A 55 -4.82 -39.26 28.75
N GLY A 56 -5.81 -38.37 28.74
CA GLY A 56 -6.87 -38.33 29.77
C GLY A 56 -7.39 -36.93 30.12
N GLY A 57 -8.65 -36.84 30.55
CA GLY A 57 -9.24 -35.65 31.18
C GLY A 57 -10.18 -34.83 30.28
N ARG A 58 -11.48 -35.13 30.31
CA ARG A 58 -12.52 -34.39 29.58
C ARG A 58 -13.03 -33.17 30.37
N ALA A 59 -13.53 -32.18 29.62
CA ALA A 59 -14.68 -31.32 29.93
C ALA A 59 -14.53 -30.06 30.82
N MET A 60 -14.94 -28.92 30.21
CA MET A 60 -15.88 -27.91 30.72
C MET A 60 -15.62 -27.25 32.10
N PHE A 61 -15.19 -25.99 32.11
CA PHE A 61 -16.07 -24.81 32.32
C PHE A 61 -15.24 -23.51 32.20
N GLY A 62 -15.88 -22.35 32.00
CA GLY A 62 -15.17 -21.06 31.85
C GLY A 62 -15.66 -19.97 32.79
N GLY A 63 -14.75 -19.05 33.16
CA GLY A 63 -15.10 -17.71 33.65
C GLY A 63 -15.24 -17.53 35.17
N SER A 64 -14.18 -17.06 35.81
CA SER A 64 -14.22 -16.11 36.95
C SER A 64 -12.83 -15.48 37.15
N ALA A 65 -12.78 -14.20 37.54
CA ALA A 65 -11.54 -13.43 37.67
C ALA A 65 -10.88 -13.60 39.06
N PRO A 66 -9.55 -13.41 39.19
CA PRO A 66 -8.84 -13.56 40.47
C PRO A 66 -9.01 -12.33 41.38
N THR A 67 -9.31 -12.57 42.67
CA THR A 67 -9.22 -11.58 43.75
C THR A 67 -8.01 -11.87 44.66
N PRO A 68 -7.33 -10.84 45.19
CA PRO A 68 -6.16 -11.04 46.04
C PRO A 68 -6.52 -11.52 47.45
N PRO A 69 -5.66 -12.34 48.11
CA PRO A 69 -5.90 -12.81 49.48
C PRO A 69 -5.65 -11.70 50.52
N ALA A 70 -6.50 -11.64 51.54
CA ALA A 70 -6.35 -10.73 52.67
C ALA A 70 -5.33 -11.25 53.71
N GLY A 71 -4.70 -10.31 54.44
CA GLY A 71 -3.72 -10.64 55.49
C GLY A 71 -4.34 -11.21 56.78
N PRO A 72 -3.55 -11.90 57.62
CA PRO A 72 -4.03 -12.55 58.83
C PRO A 72 -4.33 -11.55 59.97
N PRO A 73 -5.32 -11.83 60.84
CA PRO A 73 -5.71 -10.96 61.94
C PRO A 73 -4.80 -11.07 63.18
N SER A 74 -4.79 -10.03 64.01
CA SER A 74 -4.12 -10.00 65.31
C SER A 74 -5.12 -10.13 66.45
N THR A 75 -4.93 -11.12 67.33
CA THR A 75 -5.15 -11.05 68.81
C THR A 75 -4.72 -12.38 69.46
N ALA A 76 -4.33 -12.37 70.73
CA ALA A 76 -3.68 -13.51 71.40
C ALA A 76 -4.54 -14.15 72.52
N PRO A 77 -4.53 -15.48 72.69
CA PRO A 77 -5.06 -16.16 73.88
C PRO A 77 -4.02 -16.27 75.01
N SER A 78 -4.47 -16.22 76.26
CA SER A 78 -3.63 -16.37 77.45
C SER A 78 -3.32 -17.85 77.78
N ALA A 79 -2.14 -18.11 78.36
CA ALA A 79 -1.70 -19.44 78.76
C ALA A 79 -2.02 -19.79 80.23
N PRO A 80 -2.35 -21.06 80.56
CA PRO A 80 -2.20 -21.64 81.89
C PRO A 80 -0.92 -22.50 81.98
N ALA A 81 -0.42 -22.73 83.20
CA ALA A 81 0.86 -23.40 83.45
C ALA A 81 0.76 -24.92 83.58
N GLY A 82 1.79 -25.63 83.13
CA GLY A 82 2.04 -27.05 83.36
C GLY A 82 3.53 -27.36 83.19
N ALA A 83 4.13 -28.07 84.14
CA ALA A 83 5.58 -28.28 84.18
C ALA A 83 5.97 -29.66 83.62
N GLN A 84 7.15 -29.74 82.99
CA GLN A 84 8.24 -30.62 83.45
C GLN A 84 9.56 -30.31 82.73
N SER A 85 10.68 -30.67 83.36
CA SER A 85 12.03 -30.38 82.89
C SER A 85 12.61 -31.50 82.04
N MET A 86 13.09 -31.18 80.84
CA MET A 86 14.14 -31.95 80.15
C MET A 86 15.20 -30.96 79.66
N ALA A 87 16.41 -31.07 80.20
CA ALA A 87 17.49 -30.11 79.95
C ALA A 87 18.58 -30.69 79.03
N THR A 88 18.50 -30.39 77.73
CA THR A 88 19.64 -30.52 76.81
C THR A 88 19.57 -29.52 75.66
N GLY A 89 20.65 -28.75 75.48
CA GLY A 89 20.90 -27.63 74.56
C GLY A 89 19.94 -27.36 73.38
N SER A 90 19.41 -26.12 73.32
CA SER A 90 18.69 -25.61 72.14
C SER A 90 18.90 -24.11 71.83
N THR A 91 19.35 -23.26 72.78
CA THR A 91 19.48 -21.79 72.55
C THR A 91 20.33 -21.44 71.32
N ILE A 92 21.49 -22.09 71.16
CA ILE A 92 22.42 -21.91 70.04
C ILE A 92 21.75 -22.27 68.69
N VAL A 93 20.76 -23.17 68.69
CA VAL A 93 20.10 -23.67 67.47
C VAL A 93 19.11 -22.65 66.92
N ILE A 94 18.50 -21.81 67.76
CA ILE A 94 17.52 -20.81 67.35
C ILE A 94 18.21 -19.59 66.73
N GLU A 95 19.26 -19.05 67.36
CA GLU A 95 20.06 -17.96 66.80
C GLU A 95 20.74 -18.38 65.50
N ALA A 96 21.40 -19.55 65.47
CA ALA A 96 21.99 -20.09 64.25
C ALA A 96 20.94 -20.45 63.17
N GLY A 97 19.66 -20.65 63.54
CA GLY A 97 18.55 -20.81 62.60
C GLY A 97 18.15 -19.48 61.97
N GLN A 98 17.99 -18.43 62.77
CA GLN A 98 17.67 -17.08 62.31
C GLN A 98 18.81 -16.47 61.47
N GLU A 99 20.06 -16.68 61.88
CA GLU A 99 21.25 -16.27 61.13
C GLU A 99 21.32 -16.98 59.76
N LYS A 100 21.03 -18.29 59.68
CA LYS A 100 20.95 -19.02 58.41
C LYS A 100 19.84 -18.51 57.50
N VAL A 101 18.67 -18.16 58.03
CA VAL A 101 17.58 -17.58 57.23
C VAL A 101 17.94 -16.17 56.74
N ALA A 102 18.59 -15.34 57.58
CA ALA A 102 19.07 -14.03 57.18
C ALA A 102 20.21 -14.11 56.13
N ALA A 103 21.10 -15.09 56.25
CA ALA A 103 22.15 -15.37 55.27
C ALA A 103 21.56 -15.86 53.93
N ALA A 104 20.65 -16.84 53.96
CA ALA A 104 19.97 -17.34 52.77
C ALA A 104 19.14 -16.26 52.06
N LYS A 105 18.50 -15.36 52.83
CA LYS A 105 17.84 -14.20 52.26
C LYS A 105 18.83 -13.24 51.59
N ARG A 106 19.97 -12.95 52.22
CA ARG A 106 21.02 -12.10 51.62
C ARG A 106 21.67 -12.69 50.37
N THR A 107 21.79 -14.01 50.26
CA THR A 107 22.26 -14.65 49.02
C THR A 107 21.22 -14.48 47.92
N VAL A 108 19.95 -14.79 48.17
CA VAL A 108 18.87 -14.61 47.18
C VAL A 108 18.72 -13.14 46.75
N GLU A 109 18.70 -12.18 47.67
CA GLU A 109 18.69 -10.74 47.34
C GLU A 109 19.96 -10.27 46.60
N GLY A 110 21.07 -11.02 46.73
CA GLY A 110 22.31 -10.79 45.99
C GLY A 110 22.27 -11.36 44.57
N ASP A 111 21.75 -12.58 44.43
CA ASP A 111 21.60 -13.31 43.17
C ASP A 111 20.55 -12.63 42.28
N GLU A 112 19.37 -12.28 42.82
CA GLU A 112 18.34 -11.46 42.15
C GLU A 112 18.91 -10.12 41.66
N LYS A 113 19.79 -9.49 42.45
CA LYS A 113 20.43 -8.22 42.07
C LYS A 113 21.50 -8.40 40.99
N ALA A 114 22.19 -9.54 40.96
CA ALA A 114 23.11 -9.89 39.89
C ALA A 114 22.35 -10.16 38.58
N GLU A 115 21.28 -10.95 38.64
CA GLU A 115 20.38 -11.23 37.50
C GLU A 115 19.76 -9.93 36.95
N LEU A 116 19.22 -9.06 37.82
CA LEU A 116 18.72 -7.74 37.42
C LEU A 116 19.79 -6.81 36.83
N THR A 117 21.07 -7.06 37.08
CA THR A 117 22.18 -6.31 36.46
C THR A 117 22.49 -6.89 35.09
N GLN A 118 22.63 -8.22 34.98
CA GLN A 118 22.82 -8.94 33.72
C GLN A 118 21.68 -8.66 32.72
N LEU A 119 20.42 -8.71 33.16
CA LEU A 119 19.26 -8.41 32.33
C LEU A 119 19.24 -6.95 31.85
N ARG A 120 19.82 -6.00 32.60
CA ARG A 120 19.97 -4.59 32.15
C ARG A 120 21.06 -4.46 31.10
N GLU A 121 22.20 -5.13 31.29
CA GLU A 121 23.29 -5.16 30.30
C GLU A 121 22.83 -5.84 29.00
N GLU A 122 22.06 -6.92 29.09
CA GLU A 122 21.42 -7.56 27.93
C GLU A 122 20.41 -6.62 27.25
N ASN A 123 19.55 -5.92 28.00
CA ASN A 123 18.62 -4.94 27.43
C ASN A 123 19.32 -3.77 26.73
N GLU A 124 20.43 -3.25 27.25
CA GLU A 124 21.23 -2.22 26.55
C GLU A 124 21.93 -2.78 25.31
N SER A 125 22.41 -4.02 25.37
CA SER A 125 22.97 -4.73 24.20
C SER A 125 21.91 -4.90 23.10
N LEU A 126 20.70 -5.34 23.46
CA LEU A 126 19.57 -5.51 22.55
C LEU A 126 19.08 -4.18 21.94
N LYS A 127 19.01 -3.10 22.73
CA LYS A 127 18.72 -1.75 22.19
C LYS A 127 19.76 -1.33 21.15
N LYS A 128 21.04 -1.57 21.43
CA LYS A 128 22.14 -1.21 20.53
C LYS A 128 22.15 -2.03 19.25
N SER A 129 21.89 -3.34 19.33
CA SER A 129 21.77 -4.19 18.13
C SER A 129 20.51 -3.88 17.33
N MET A 130 19.40 -3.54 17.98
CA MET A 130 18.18 -3.09 17.31
C MET A 130 18.40 -1.75 16.57
N ALA A 131 19.08 -0.78 17.18
CA ALA A 131 19.42 0.48 16.51
C ALA A 131 20.26 0.25 15.25
N ALA A 132 21.35 -0.52 15.36
CA ALA A 132 22.20 -0.86 14.21
C ALA A 132 21.44 -1.68 13.13
N ALA A 133 20.46 -2.49 13.53
CA ALA A 133 19.58 -3.18 12.57
C ALA A 133 18.63 -2.23 11.84
N VAL A 134 18.11 -1.19 12.50
CA VAL A 134 17.30 -0.14 11.85
C VAL A 134 18.12 0.61 10.80
N ASP A 135 19.37 0.99 11.13
CA ASP A 135 20.25 1.68 10.18
C ASP A 135 20.49 0.84 8.91
N VAL A 136 20.84 -0.45 9.07
CA VAL A 136 21.06 -1.38 7.94
C VAL A 136 19.77 -1.65 7.16
N ILE A 137 18.62 -1.77 7.83
CA ILE A 137 17.32 -1.90 7.15
C ILE A 137 17.02 -0.64 6.33
N GLN A 138 17.32 0.55 6.86
CA GLN A 138 17.07 1.80 6.14
C GLN A 138 17.96 1.96 4.90
N GLU A 139 19.24 1.55 4.97
CA GLU A 139 20.14 1.51 3.80
C GLU A 139 19.67 0.51 2.72
N VAL A 140 19.14 -0.64 3.14
CA VAL A 140 18.67 -1.70 2.21
C VAL A 140 17.28 -1.39 1.63
N GLU A 141 16.36 -0.83 2.41
CA GLU A 141 15.03 -0.43 1.92
C GLU A 141 15.08 0.84 1.08
N ASN A 142 15.95 1.80 1.41
CA ASN A 142 16.02 3.11 0.73
C ASN A 142 17.45 3.42 0.22
N PRO A 143 17.95 2.63 -0.75
CA PRO A 143 19.26 2.90 -1.36
C PRO A 143 19.28 4.26 -2.07
N ALA A 144 20.45 4.91 -2.08
CA ALA A 144 20.66 6.18 -2.76
C ALA A 144 20.57 5.99 -4.28
N MET A 145 19.48 6.47 -4.88
CA MET A 145 19.21 6.31 -6.31
C MET A 145 20.09 7.25 -7.16
N PRO A 146 20.57 6.81 -8.35
CA PRO A 146 21.30 7.67 -9.26
C PRO A 146 20.37 8.70 -9.95
N PRO A 147 20.90 9.87 -10.36
CA PRO A 147 20.15 10.81 -11.18
C PRO A 147 19.99 10.30 -12.63
N ILE A 148 18.87 10.66 -13.26
CA ILE A 148 18.61 10.37 -14.68
C ILE A 148 19.00 11.60 -15.49
N VAL A 149 19.89 11.43 -16.47
CA VAL A 149 20.25 12.48 -17.44
C VAL A 149 19.54 12.17 -18.76
N GLY A 150 18.69 13.10 -19.20
CA GLY A 150 18.02 13.04 -20.50
C GLY A 150 18.40 14.21 -21.40
N ASP A 151 17.80 14.29 -22.58
CA ASP A 151 18.08 15.38 -23.52
C ASP A 151 17.55 16.72 -23.00
N GLY A 152 18.46 17.61 -22.61
CA GLY A 152 18.15 18.91 -22.03
C GLY A 152 17.60 18.91 -20.59
N TYR A 153 17.64 17.78 -19.86
CA TYR A 153 17.16 17.72 -18.48
C TYR A 153 17.92 16.74 -17.57
N VAL A 154 17.82 16.95 -16.26
CA VAL A 154 18.30 16.02 -15.23
C VAL A 154 17.19 15.81 -14.20
N VAL A 155 16.81 14.55 -13.97
CA VAL A 155 16.00 14.15 -12.81
C VAL A 155 16.97 13.84 -11.68
N PRO A 156 16.97 14.59 -10.57
CA PRO A 156 17.92 14.35 -9.48
C PRO A 156 17.54 13.06 -8.71
N GLY A 157 18.55 12.42 -8.10
CA GLY A 157 18.41 11.08 -7.51
C GLY A 157 17.49 11.02 -6.29
N ASP A 158 17.27 12.15 -5.61
CA ASP A 158 16.27 12.29 -4.54
C ASP A 158 14.84 12.16 -5.05
N VAL A 159 14.52 12.69 -6.24
CA VAL A 159 13.23 12.46 -6.92
C VAL A 159 13.07 10.99 -7.30
N VAL A 160 14.11 10.35 -7.84
CA VAL A 160 14.07 8.90 -8.14
C VAL A 160 13.86 8.08 -6.86
N GLY A 161 14.55 8.43 -5.77
CA GLY A 161 14.38 7.83 -4.45
C GLY A 161 12.98 8.04 -3.86
N MET A 162 12.39 9.23 -4.05
CA MET A 162 11.00 9.53 -3.65
C MET A 162 10.00 8.63 -4.38
N PHE A 163 10.17 8.45 -5.70
CA PHE A 163 9.34 7.54 -6.48
C PHE A 163 9.45 6.09 -5.99
N ALA A 164 10.67 5.58 -5.81
CA ALA A 164 10.88 4.21 -5.30
C ALA A 164 10.31 4.02 -3.88
N THR A 165 10.41 5.04 -3.03
CA THR A 165 9.88 5.02 -1.65
C THR A 165 8.35 4.99 -1.65
N LEU A 166 7.69 5.82 -2.47
CA LEU A 166 6.23 5.74 -2.63
C LEU A 166 5.80 4.39 -3.19
N GLY A 167 6.51 3.86 -4.19
CA GLY A 167 6.21 2.55 -4.77
C GLY A 167 6.19 1.41 -3.74
N ARG A 168 7.16 1.40 -2.81
CA ARG A 168 7.16 0.50 -1.64
C ARG A 168 5.97 0.75 -0.71
N GLN A 169 5.67 2.01 -0.40
CA GLN A 169 4.61 2.38 0.53
C GLN A 169 3.20 2.06 -0.02
N LEU A 170 2.97 2.21 -1.33
CA LEU A 170 1.73 1.81 -2.00
C LEU A 170 1.48 0.29 -1.87
N GLN A 171 2.52 -0.51 -2.11
CA GLN A 171 2.46 -1.97 -1.98
C GLN A 171 2.27 -2.40 -0.52
N LYS A 172 2.92 -1.73 0.43
CA LYS A 172 2.80 -1.95 1.89
C LYS A 172 1.42 -1.57 2.43
N GLY A 173 0.77 -0.56 1.82
CA GLY A 173 -0.62 -0.19 2.08
C GLY A 173 -1.67 -1.07 1.38
N GLY A 174 -1.25 -1.99 0.50
CA GLY A 174 -2.16 -2.85 -0.29
C GLY A 174 -2.90 -2.12 -1.42
N LEU A 175 -2.51 -0.89 -1.76
CA LEU A 175 -3.14 -0.06 -2.81
C LEU A 175 -2.73 -0.48 -4.22
N THR A 176 -1.55 -1.07 -4.35
CA THR A 176 -1.02 -1.62 -5.61
C THR A 176 -0.53 -3.05 -5.39
N HIS A 177 -0.53 -3.85 -6.45
CA HIS A 177 -0.01 -5.22 -6.43
C HIS A 177 0.72 -5.51 -7.74
N GLY A 178 1.98 -6.00 -7.64
CA GLY A 178 2.79 -6.32 -8.81
C GLY A 178 3.13 -5.10 -9.66
N THR A 179 2.52 -4.99 -10.84
CA THR A 179 2.70 -3.86 -11.79
C THR A 179 1.43 -3.04 -12.01
N ALA A 180 0.44 -3.14 -11.11
CA ALA A 180 -0.82 -2.38 -11.20
C ALA A 180 -0.68 -0.98 -10.57
N GLY A 181 -1.30 0.01 -11.20
CA GLY A 181 -1.19 1.43 -10.84
C GLY A 181 0.00 2.14 -11.50
N SER A 182 0.03 3.46 -11.36
CA SER A 182 1.04 4.36 -11.93
C SER A 182 1.06 5.67 -11.15
N PHE A 183 2.18 6.40 -11.14
CA PHE A 183 2.19 7.73 -10.54
C PHE A 183 3.12 8.70 -11.26
N SER A 184 2.79 9.99 -11.17
CA SER A 184 3.48 11.08 -11.84
C SER A 184 3.64 12.31 -10.93
N LEU A 185 4.64 13.12 -11.25
CA LEU A 185 5.02 14.34 -10.53
C LEU A 185 5.50 15.40 -11.54
N LEU A 186 5.05 16.64 -11.39
CA LEU A 186 5.60 17.80 -12.12
C LEU A 186 6.98 18.18 -11.57
N SER A 187 7.92 18.45 -12.47
CA SER A 187 9.28 18.81 -12.10
C SER A 187 9.35 20.20 -11.47
N THR A 188 9.85 20.28 -10.24
CA THR A 188 10.06 21.55 -9.51
C THR A 188 11.29 22.32 -10.00
N THR A 189 12.19 21.67 -10.74
CA THR A 189 13.43 22.28 -11.27
C THR A 189 13.30 22.73 -12.73
N SER A 190 12.36 22.13 -13.49
CA SER A 190 12.25 22.28 -14.94
C SER A 190 10.77 22.41 -15.36
N PRO A 191 10.24 23.64 -15.47
CA PRO A 191 8.82 23.87 -15.77
C PRO A 191 8.31 23.09 -16.99
N GLY A 192 7.16 22.44 -16.82
CA GLY A 192 6.51 21.64 -17.87
C GLY A 192 7.13 20.26 -18.11
N LEU A 193 8.14 19.81 -17.36
CA LEU A 193 8.53 18.39 -17.34
C LEU A 193 7.63 17.58 -16.40
N VAL A 194 7.24 16.40 -16.87
CA VAL A 194 6.47 15.40 -16.13
C VAL A 194 7.35 14.16 -15.94
N HIS A 195 7.57 13.75 -14.70
CA HIS A 195 8.15 12.46 -14.36
C HIS A 195 7.02 11.45 -14.11
N ILE A 196 7.08 10.24 -14.67
CA ILE A 196 6.03 9.21 -14.55
C ILE A 196 6.62 7.80 -14.49
N THR A 197 6.00 6.91 -13.71
CA THR A 197 6.31 5.48 -13.70
C THR A 197 6.12 4.83 -15.08
N ARG A 198 7.10 4.05 -15.53
CA ARG A 198 7.06 3.25 -16.76
C ARG A 198 5.88 2.27 -16.78
N GLN A 199 5.28 2.05 -17.95
CA GLN A 199 4.28 1.00 -18.17
C GLN A 199 4.83 -0.38 -17.79
N GLY A 200 4.14 -1.10 -16.89
CA GLY A 200 4.60 -2.41 -16.40
C GLY A 200 5.87 -2.34 -15.55
N ALA A 201 6.10 -1.23 -14.83
CA ALA A 201 7.06 -1.20 -13.72
C ALA A 201 6.50 -1.93 -12.50
N ALA A 202 7.35 -2.71 -11.80
CA ALA A 202 6.98 -3.28 -10.52
C ALA A 202 7.20 -2.21 -9.44
N LEU A 203 6.15 -1.46 -9.09
CA LEU A 203 6.27 -0.19 -8.33
C LEU A 203 7.05 -0.33 -7.01
N ALA A 204 6.86 -1.44 -6.28
CA ALA A 204 7.58 -1.72 -5.03
C ALA A 204 9.09 -1.96 -5.19
N LEU A 205 9.56 -2.24 -6.41
CA LEU A 205 10.92 -2.61 -6.77
C LEU A 205 11.53 -1.64 -7.81
N MET A 206 10.87 -0.51 -8.07
CA MET A 206 11.22 0.38 -9.18
C MET A 206 12.56 1.09 -8.94
N ASN A 207 13.28 1.33 -10.04
CA ASN A 207 14.58 2.02 -10.07
C ASN A 207 14.57 3.15 -11.12
N GLU A 208 15.73 3.77 -11.37
CA GLU A 208 15.88 4.84 -12.36
C GLU A 208 15.45 4.43 -13.79
N GLY A 209 15.61 3.16 -14.18
CA GLY A 209 15.18 2.64 -15.48
C GLY A 209 13.67 2.44 -15.63
N ASP A 210 12.93 2.64 -14.53
CA ASP A 210 11.46 2.58 -14.43
C ASP A 210 10.81 3.97 -14.28
N LEU A 211 11.59 5.04 -14.26
CA LEU A 211 11.09 6.42 -14.29
C LEU A 211 11.29 7.02 -15.69
N ILE A 212 10.20 7.51 -16.29
CA ILE A 212 10.20 8.17 -17.60
C ILE A 212 9.97 9.65 -17.39
N THR A 213 10.55 10.49 -18.25
CA THR A 213 10.25 11.92 -18.29
C THR A 213 9.79 12.34 -19.68
N GLY A 214 8.74 13.15 -19.72
CA GLY A 214 8.22 13.81 -20.92
C GLY A 214 7.81 15.26 -20.63
N ARG A 215 7.10 15.90 -21.55
CA ARG A 215 6.57 17.27 -21.37
C ARG A 215 5.06 17.27 -21.21
N LEU A 216 4.56 18.12 -20.34
CA LEU A 216 3.13 18.31 -20.12
C LEU A 216 2.47 18.82 -21.42
N GLY A 217 1.50 18.06 -21.95
CA GLY A 217 0.79 18.38 -23.19
C GLY A 217 1.42 17.79 -24.47
N ASP A 218 2.64 17.24 -24.41
CA ASP A 218 3.23 16.50 -25.53
C ASP A 218 2.67 15.05 -25.59
N ALA A 219 2.87 14.40 -26.74
CA ALA A 219 2.55 12.99 -26.92
C ALA A 219 3.33 12.09 -25.94
N ALA A 220 2.77 10.91 -25.64
CA ALA A 220 3.32 9.99 -24.65
C ALA A 220 4.79 9.60 -24.96
N PRO A 221 5.74 9.78 -24.02
CA PRO A 221 7.11 9.36 -24.20
C PRO A 221 7.19 7.82 -24.26
N ASN A 222 8.18 7.31 -25.01
CA ASN A 222 8.34 5.87 -25.24
C ASN A 222 8.40 5.08 -23.92
N ARG A 223 7.61 3.98 -23.82
CA ARG A 223 7.40 3.11 -22.65
C ARG A 223 6.48 3.70 -21.54
N ALA A 224 5.84 4.85 -21.74
CA ALA A 224 4.77 5.33 -20.85
C ALA A 224 3.48 4.50 -20.98
N SER A 225 2.59 4.57 -19.98
CA SER A 225 1.26 3.93 -20.05
C SER A 225 0.32 4.70 -20.97
N GLU A 226 -0.76 4.05 -21.41
CA GLU A 226 -1.88 4.68 -22.13
C GLU A 226 -2.53 5.78 -21.26
N ASP A 227 -2.42 5.67 -19.94
CA ASP A 227 -2.83 6.65 -18.93
C ASP A 227 -2.00 7.96 -18.95
N TRP A 228 -0.99 8.10 -19.83
CA TRP A 228 -0.19 9.33 -19.95
C TRP A 228 -1.05 10.59 -20.09
N GLN A 229 -2.14 10.51 -20.87
CA GLN A 229 -3.02 11.66 -21.09
C GLN A 229 -3.85 11.98 -19.84
N ILE A 230 -4.31 10.94 -19.12
CA ILE A 230 -5.02 11.05 -17.83
C ILE A 230 -4.11 11.71 -16.79
N HIS A 231 -2.88 11.20 -16.63
CA HIS A 231 -1.87 11.80 -15.76
C HIS A 231 -1.52 13.23 -16.18
N SER A 232 -1.47 13.54 -17.49
CA SER A 232 -1.20 14.90 -17.97
C SER A 232 -2.31 15.88 -17.61
N VAL A 233 -3.58 15.52 -17.82
CA VAL A 233 -4.72 16.37 -17.43
C VAL A 233 -4.82 16.51 -15.90
N ALA A 234 -4.62 15.43 -15.15
CA ALA A 234 -4.61 15.46 -13.69
C ALA A 234 -3.49 16.37 -13.13
N LEU A 235 -2.28 16.27 -13.68
CA LEU A 235 -1.17 17.17 -13.32
C LEU A 235 -1.44 18.63 -13.71
N ALA A 236 -2.06 18.88 -14.87
CA ALA A 236 -2.43 20.23 -15.28
C ALA A 236 -3.45 20.84 -14.31
N ILE A 237 -4.47 20.09 -13.88
CA ILE A 237 -5.46 20.53 -12.88
C ILE A 237 -4.76 20.83 -11.54
N ALA A 238 -3.97 19.89 -11.02
CA ALA A 238 -3.22 20.10 -9.77
C ALA A 238 -2.28 21.33 -9.83
N SER A 239 -1.65 21.58 -10.98
CA SER A 239 -0.76 22.72 -11.19
C SER A 239 -1.44 24.09 -11.08
N LEU A 240 -2.74 24.15 -11.38
CA LEU A 240 -3.54 25.38 -11.25
C LEU A 240 -3.94 25.65 -9.80
N GLU A 241 -4.05 24.61 -8.96
CA GLU A 241 -4.43 24.74 -7.54
C GLU A 241 -3.22 24.89 -6.61
N HIS A 242 -2.07 24.30 -6.95
CA HIS A 242 -0.91 24.21 -6.06
C HIS A 242 0.31 25.03 -6.52
N GLU A 243 0.06 26.13 -7.25
CA GLU A 243 1.06 27.11 -7.70
C GLU A 243 2.15 26.51 -8.61
N GLY A 244 1.73 25.73 -9.62
CA GLY A 244 2.61 25.09 -10.60
C GLY A 244 3.19 23.73 -10.17
N ARG A 245 2.95 23.32 -8.91
CA ARG A 245 3.26 21.97 -8.41
C ARG A 245 2.10 21.02 -8.67
N GLY A 246 2.36 19.74 -8.81
CA GLY A 246 1.29 18.76 -8.92
C GLY A 246 1.81 17.33 -8.99
N ALA A 247 1.02 16.41 -8.43
CA ALA A 247 1.23 14.97 -8.51
C ALA A 247 -0.09 14.27 -8.84
N CYS A 248 0.00 13.08 -9.45
CA CYS A 248 -1.15 12.21 -9.67
C CYS A 248 -0.76 10.76 -9.42
N VAL A 249 -1.53 10.05 -8.60
CA VAL A 249 -1.31 8.67 -8.18
C VAL A 249 -2.53 7.83 -8.56
N HIS A 250 -2.34 6.88 -9.48
CA HIS A 250 -3.31 5.86 -9.85
C HIS A 250 -3.06 4.58 -9.05
N VAL A 251 -4.10 4.06 -8.40
CA VAL A 251 -4.04 2.82 -7.61
C VAL A 251 -5.22 1.90 -7.94
N ALA A 252 -4.93 0.60 -8.04
CA ALA A 252 -5.92 -0.48 -8.15
C ALA A 252 -6.44 -0.86 -6.75
N ALA A 253 -6.95 0.14 -6.02
CA ALA A 253 -7.33 0.03 -4.62
C ALA A 253 -8.53 -0.94 -4.44
N PRO A 254 -8.40 -2.08 -3.74
CA PRO A 254 -9.36 -3.19 -3.83
C PRO A 254 -10.81 -2.86 -3.52
N TYR A 255 -11.10 -2.12 -2.44
CA TYR A 255 -12.47 -1.81 -2.02
C TYR A 255 -13.11 -0.79 -2.95
N THR A 256 -12.40 0.29 -3.28
CA THR A 256 -12.84 1.29 -4.28
C THR A 256 -13.12 0.64 -5.64
N THR A 257 -12.22 -0.25 -6.09
CA THR A 257 -12.36 -0.95 -7.37
C THR A 257 -13.57 -1.89 -7.35
N ALA A 258 -13.72 -2.71 -6.31
CA ALA A 258 -14.85 -3.63 -6.17
C ALA A 258 -16.20 -2.89 -6.12
N MET A 259 -16.29 -1.82 -5.32
CA MET A 259 -17.49 -0.99 -5.20
C MET A 259 -17.84 -0.25 -6.51
N SER A 260 -16.84 0.07 -7.34
CA SER A 260 -17.10 0.67 -8.65
C SER A 260 -17.74 -0.28 -9.66
N LEU A 261 -17.61 -1.61 -9.50
CA LEU A 261 -18.11 -2.58 -10.48
C LEU A 261 -19.64 -2.75 -10.47
N GLU A 262 -20.35 -2.20 -9.47
CA GLU A 262 -21.81 -2.21 -9.45
C GLU A 262 -22.37 -1.27 -10.53
N LYS A 263 -23.04 -1.85 -11.53
CA LYS A 263 -23.46 -1.15 -12.77
C LYS A 263 -24.29 0.10 -12.51
N ASP A 264 -25.27 0.01 -11.62
CA ASP A 264 -26.20 1.10 -11.32
C ASP A 264 -25.60 2.15 -10.37
N ARG A 265 -24.42 1.86 -9.78
CA ARG A 265 -23.67 2.81 -8.96
C ARG A 265 -22.83 3.72 -9.87
N TYR A 266 -23.12 5.02 -9.82
CA TYR A 266 -22.46 6.08 -10.61
C TYR A 266 -21.57 7.02 -9.76
N ALA A 267 -21.57 6.83 -8.44
CA ALA A 267 -20.71 7.56 -7.52
C ALA A 267 -20.48 6.75 -6.23
N LEU A 268 -19.34 7.00 -5.59
CA LEU A 268 -18.98 6.50 -4.28
C LEU A 268 -19.07 7.64 -3.26
N VAL A 269 -19.79 7.41 -2.17
CA VAL A 269 -20.04 8.38 -1.09
C VAL A 269 -19.56 7.76 0.22
N PRO A 270 -18.48 8.26 0.84
CA PRO A 270 -18.07 7.84 2.17
C PRO A 270 -19.19 7.94 3.22
N THR A 271 -19.21 7.02 4.18
CA THR A 271 -20.14 7.04 5.33
C THR A 271 -19.45 7.34 6.66
N ASP A 272 -18.11 7.36 6.70
CA ASP A 272 -17.32 7.78 7.86
C ASP A 272 -17.22 9.32 7.96
N PHE A 273 -16.60 9.85 9.03
CA PHE A 273 -16.52 11.29 9.26
C PHE A 273 -15.48 11.98 8.36
N GLU A 274 -14.30 11.39 8.21
CA GLU A 274 -13.17 12.00 7.49
C GLU A 274 -13.43 12.01 5.98
N GLY A 275 -13.89 10.89 5.43
CA GLY A 275 -14.18 10.75 4.01
C GLY A 275 -15.29 11.69 3.52
N ARG A 276 -16.36 11.86 4.30
CA ARG A 276 -17.45 12.81 3.98
C ARG A 276 -16.95 14.25 4.01
N SER A 277 -16.13 14.58 5.01
CA SER A 277 -15.57 15.94 5.17
C SER A 277 -14.51 16.28 4.12
N THR A 278 -13.75 15.28 3.66
CA THR A 278 -12.61 15.47 2.75
C THR A 278 -12.97 15.33 1.27
N PHE A 279 -13.86 14.40 0.91
CA PHE A 279 -14.13 14.04 -0.49
C PHE A 279 -15.59 14.24 -0.90
N GLY A 280 -16.54 14.18 0.03
CA GLY A 280 -17.98 14.33 -0.23
C GLY A 280 -18.57 13.21 -1.10
N ARG A 281 -18.42 13.32 -2.42
CA ARG A 281 -18.88 12.35 -3.43
C ARG A 281 -17.87 12.23 -4.56
N ALA A 282 -17.27 11.05 -4.72
CA ALA A 282 -16.46 10.73 -5.89
C ALA A 282 -17.34 10.15 -7.01
N THR A 283 -17.34 10.76 -8.20
CA THR A 283 -18.01 10.17 -9.37
C THR A 283 -17.22 8.97 -9.88
N ILE A 284 -17.94 7.92 -10.30
CA ILE A 284 -17.39 6.80 -11.06
C ILE A 284 -17.50 7.16 -12.55
N VAL A 285 -16.37 7.13 -13.24
CA VAL A 285 -16.24 7.37 -14.69
C VAL A 285 -15.99 6.04 -15.39
N ASP A 286 -16.63 5.81 -16.54
CA ASP A 286 -16.42 4.59 -17.32
C ASP A 286 -15.14 4.70 -18.17
N VAL A 287 -14.38 3.61 -18.22
CA VAL A 287 -13.04 3.59 -18.85
C VAL A 287 -13.17 3.54 -20.36
N GLN A 288 -12.81 4.65 -21.03
CA GLN A 288 -13.08 4.87 -22.45
C GLN A 288 -11.80 5.13 -23.27
N TYR A 289 -10.81 4.22 -23.23
CA TYR A 289 -9.56 4.35 -24.02
C TYR A 289 -9.77 4.50 -25.54
N ASN A 290 -10.92 4.06 -26.08
CA ASN A 290 -11.29 4.23 -27.49
C ASN A 290 -11.74 5.67 -27.84
N ASP A 291 -12.15 6.47 -26.85
CA ASP A 291 -12.52 7.88 -26.96
C ASP A 291 -11.89 8.65 -25.80
N MET A 292 -10.58 8.84 -25.88
CA MET A 292 -9.81 9.54 -24.85
C MET A 292 -10.23 11.02 -24.71
N GLU A 293 -10.75 11.65 -25.78
CA GLU A 293 -11.21 13.04 -25.69
C GLU A 293 -12.49 13.15 -24.84
N GLY A 294 -13.48 12.29 -25.10
CA GLY A 294 -14.67 12.16 -24.25
C GLY A 294 -14.32 11.76 -22.81
N TYR A 295 -13.44 10.77 -22.63
CA TYR A 295 -13.02 10.29 -21.32
C TYR A 295 -12.37 11.38 -20.47
N LEU A 296 -11.49 12.21 -21.06
CA LEU A 296 -10.82 13.31 -20.34
C LEU A 296 -11.79 14.43 -19.96
N VAL A 297 -12.85 14.66 -20.73
CA VAL A 297 -13.94 15.58 -20.35
C VAL A 297 -14.70 15.03 -19.13
N GLU A 298 -15.14 13.77 -19.16
CA GLU A 298 -15.83 13.15 -18.02
C GLU A 298 -14.97 13.14 -16.75
N ILE A 299 -13.68 12.81 -16.87
CA ILE A 299 -12.69 12.88 -15.78
C ILE A 299 -12.63 14.31 -15.19
N THR A 300 -12.57 15.33 -16.04
CA THR A 300 -12.49 16.73 -15.63
C THR A 300 -13.78 17.24 -14.98
N GLU A 301 -14.94 16.62 -15.26
CA GLU A 301 -16.19 16.89 -14.54
C GLU A 301 -16.32 16.11 -13.23
N ALA A 302 -15.83 14.87 -13.20
CA ALA A 302 -15.78 14.03 -12.00
C ALA A 302 -14.86 14.61 -10.92
N LEU A 303 -13.68 15.10 -11.28
CA LEU A 303 -12.72 15.71 -10.35
C LEU A 303 -13.31 16.90 -9.58
N LYS A 304 -14.12 17.75 -10.24
CA LYS A 304 -14.79 18.90 -9.61
C LYS A 304 -15.70 18.50 -8.44
N GLN A 305 -16.21 17.26 -8.42
CA GLN A 305 -17.10 16.76 -7.35
C GLN A 305 -16.36 16.52 -6.02
N THR A 306 -15.06 16.23 -6.07
CA THR A 306 -14.21 15.97 -4.89
C THR A 306 -13.32 17.15 -4.51
N GLY A 307 -13.56 18.33 -5.10
CA GLY A 307 -12.63 19.46 -5.00
C GLY A 307 -11.28 19.14 -5.64
N ASN A 308 -11.31 18.53 -6.83
CA ASN A 308 -10.17 18.08 -7.63
C ASN A 308 -9.22 17.07 -6.96
N LYS A 309 -9.61 16.48 -5.82
CA LYS A 309 -8.79 15.52 -5.08
C LYS A 309 -8.64 14.16 -5.75
N LEU A 310 -9.72 13.62 -6.33
CA LEU A 310 -9.71 12.29 -6.97
C LEU A 310 -10.95 12.03 -7.84
N PHE A 311 -10.83 11.04 -8.74
CA PHE A 311 -11.97 10.38 -9.39
C PHE A 311 -11.78 8.85 -9.38
N VAL A 312 -12.87 8.11 -9.62
CA VAL A 312 -12.88 6.64 -9.66
C VAL A 312 -13.10 6.18 -11.09
N ALA A 313 -12.24 5.28 -11.59
CA ALA A 313 -12.31 4.70 -12.93
C ALA A 313 -12.89 3.28 -12.84
N ARG A 314 -14.05 3.03 -13.45
CA ARG A 314 -14.84 1.80 -13.23
C ARG A 314 -14.03 0.54 -13.47
N GLY A 315 -13.88 -0.29 -12.45
CA GLY A 315 -13.14 -1.56 -12.50
C GLY A 315 -11.62 -1.43 -12.67
N HIS A 316 -11.08 -0.21 -12.74
CA HIS A 316 -9.64 0.06 -12.87
C HIS A 316 -9.02 0.55 -11.56
N GLY A 317 -9.80 1.30 -10.75
CA GLY A 317 -9.39 1.81 -9.45
C GLY A 317 -9.70 3.30 -9.30
N LEU A 318 -8.77 4.06 -8.72
CA LEU A 318 -8.90 5.52 -8.58
C LEU A 318 -7.65 6.25 -9.03
N TYR A 319 -7.81 7.53 -9.36
CA TYR A 319 -6.74 8.48 -9.61
C TYR A 319 -6.88 9.61 -8.59
N ALA A 320 -5.84 9.86 -7.79
CA ALA A 320 -5.81 10.91 -6.79
C ALA A 320 -4.73 11.95 -7.10
N LEU A 321 -5.03 13.22 -6.84
CA LEU A 321 -4.21 14.39 -7.11
C LEU A 321 -3.72 15.03 -5.80
N GLY A 322 -2.73 15.91 -5.90
CA GLY A 322 -2.25 16.76 -4.81
C GLY A 322 -1.07 17.63 -5.26
N ALA A 323 -0.55 18.47 -4.36
CA ALA A 323 0.63 19.30 -4.63
C ALA A 323 1.89 18.47 -4.86
N ASP A 324 1.99 17.32 -4.18
CA ASP A 324 3.10 16.38 -4.25
C ASP A 324 2.64 14.92 -4.10
N LEU A 325 3.59 14.00 -4.27
CA LEU A 325 3.34 12.55 -4.21
C LEU A 325 2.82 12.06 -2.85
N LEU A 326 3.10 12.77 -1.75
CA LEU A 326 2.63 12.41 -0.41
C LEU A 326 1.17 12.81 -0.22
N GLU A 327 0.77 14.00 -0.68
CA GLU A 327 -0.64 14.43 -0.66
C GLU A 327 -1.50 13.57 -1.59
N ALA A 328 -1.06 13.32 -2.82
CA ALA A 328 -1.79 12.47 -3.77
C ALA A 328 -1.96 11.03 -3.24
N TRP A 329 -0.92 10.46 -2.62
CA TRP A 329 -1.02 9.18 -1.91
C TRP A 329 -1.97 9.25 -0.71
N GLY A 330 -1.92 10.32 0.08
CA GLY A 330 -2.79 10.53 1.24
C GLY A 330 -4.26 10.57 0.85
N ASN A 331 -4.61 11.31 -0.21
CA ASN A 331 -5.96 11.35 -0.78
C ASN A 331 -6.41 9.94 -1.24
N ALA A 332 -5.56 9.19 -1.94
CA ALA A 332 -5.85 7.81 -2.36
C ALA A 332 -6.06 6.85 -1.17
N ALA A 333 -5.18 6.88 -0.19
CA ALA A 333 -5.19 5.96 0.96
C ALA A 333 -6.36 6.24 1.91
N ALA A 334 -6.70 7.52 2.14
CA ALA A 334 -7.84 7.90 2.95
C ALA A 334 -9.17 7.54 2.26
N PHE A 335 -9.29 7.76 0.95
CA PHE A 335 -10.50 7.38 0.21
C PHE A 335 -10.72 5.86 0.18
N GLU A 336 -9.66 5.07 -0.04
CA GLU A 336 -9.76 3.61 0.03
C GLU A 336 -10.15 3.12 1.45
N HIS A 337 -9.64 3.78 2.50
CA HIS A 337 -10.06 3.49 3.87
C HIS A 337 -11.57 3.74 4.05
N SER A 338 -12.07 4.88 3.57
CA SER A 338 -13.51 5.19 3.57
C SER A 338 -14.33 4.16 2.79
N MET A 339 -13.85 3.70 1.63
CA MET A 339 -14.55 2.69 0.83
C MET A 339 -14.55 1.31 1.50
N ARG A 340 -13.48 0.96 2.22
CA ARG A 340 -13.45 -0.24 3.06
C ARG A 340 -14.45 -0.15 4.23
N VAL A 341 -14.59 1.02 4.85
CA VAL A 341 -15.61 1.23 5.91
C VAL A 341 -17.02 1.12 5.33
N LEU A 342 -17.29 1.75 4.17
CA LEU A 342 -18.56 1.64 3.47
C LEU A 342 -18.90 0.17 3.12
N TYR A 343 -17.97 -0.56 2.51
CA TYR A 343 -18.14 -1.97 2.17
C TYR A 343 -18.48 -2.84 3.39
N TYR A 344 -17.83 -2.60 4.54
CA TYR A 344 -18.19 -3.30 5.78
C TYR A 344 -19.50 -2.82 6.42
N SER A 345 -19.95 -1.58 6.18
CA SER A 345 -21.28 -1.10 6.58
C SER A 345 -22.38 -1.81 5.78
N GLU A 346 -22.23 -1.85 4.45
CA GLU A 346 -23.16 -2.53 3.55
C GLU A 346 -23.19 -4.06 3.78
N LEU A 347 -22.07 -4.68 4.14
CA LEU A 347 -22.01 -6.11 4.52
C LEU A 347 -22.60 -6.43 5.90
N ALA A 348 -22.82 -5.42 6.75
CA ALA A 348 -23.29 -5.58 8.14
C ALA A 348 -24.69 -4.99 8.39
N ASP A 349 -25.37 -4.51 7.36
CA ASP A 349 -26.67 -3.81 7.42
C ASP A 349 -26.68 -2.62 8.41
N LEU A 350 -25.62 -1.79 8.37
CA LEU A 350 -25.37 -0.62 9.23
C LEU A 350 -25.62 0.74 8.53
#